data_AF-V5HAI7-F1
#
_entry.id   AF-V5HAI7-F1
#
_cell.length_a   1.000
_cell.length_b   1.000
_cell.length_c   1.000
_cell.angle_alpha   90.00
_cell.angle_beta   90.00
_cell.angle_gamma   90.00
#
_symmetry.space_group_name_H-M   'P 1'
#
loop_
_entity.id
_entity.type
_entity.pdbx_description
1 polymer ?
#
loop_
_entity_poly.entity_id
_entity_poly.type
_entity_poly.pdbx_seq_one_letter_code
_entity_poly.pdbx_strand_id
1 'polypeptide(L)'
;MPGFSLKLWTVALFSFCLAEKEHGIVYPRMLESRTATGEKMLKINDDLTLTLQKSKVFTDSFLFSTTKDNEPIDYYVRAEDAERDIYHDPTHMASVKSHRRGWSGSGRHSWTKAPSSTLTCSCTKQ
;
A
#
# COMPACT_ATOMS: atom_id res chain seq x y z
N MET A 1 29.01 52.87 -12.74
CA MET A 1 28.96 51.40 -12.54
C MET A 1 27.63 51.08 -11.88
N PRO A 2 26.78 50.20 -12.45
CA PRO A 2 26.83 48.80 -12.01
C PRO A 2 26.50 47.80 -13.14
N GLY A 3 27.51 47.02 -13.56
CA GLY A 3 27.39 45.92 -14.53
C GLY A 3 27.41 44.54 -13.87
N PHE A 4 26.80 44.38 -12.68
CA PHE A 4 26.92 43.16 -11.88
C PHE A 4 25.63 42.32 -11.74
N SER A 5 24.48 42.83 -12.17
CA SER A 5 23.19 42.15 -11.91
C SER A 5 22.80 41.06 -12.91
N LEU A 6 23.43 40.99 -14.09
CA LEU A 6 22.98 40.07 -15.16
C LEU A 6 23.65 38.68 -15.11
N LYS A 7 24.77 38.53 -14.37
CA LYS A 7 25.52 37.27 -14.28
C LYS A 7 25.02 36.31 -13.18
N LEU A 8 24.22 36.80 -12.24
CA LEU A 8 23.74 35.98 -11.12
C LEU A 8 22.52 35.11 -11.49
N TRP A 9 21.69 35.58 -12.43
CA TRP A 9 20.48 34.85 -12.83
C TRP A 9 20.80 33.60 -13.68
N THR A 10 21.89 33.61 -14.44
CA THR A 10 22.34 32.44 -15.24
C THR A 10 22.74 31.23 -14.40
N VAL A 11 23.17 31.41 -13.15
CA VAL A 11 23.56 30.29 -12.27
C VAL A 11 22.34 29.66 -11.59
N ALA A 12 21.32 30.47 -11.29
CA ALA A 12 20.07 29.99 -10.69
C ALA A 12 19.25 29.08 -11.62
N LEU A 13 19.42 29.23 -12.94
CA LEU A 13 18.79 28.36 -13.94
C LEU A 13 19.56 27.05 -14.18
N PHE A 14 20.82 26.95 -13.78
CA PHE A 14 21.66 25.79 -14.09
C PHE A 14 21.59 24.66 -13.06
N SER A 15 21.05 24.91 -11.85
CA SER A 15 21.19 23.97 -10.73
C SER A 15 19.91 23.27 -10.29
N PHE A 16 18.75 23.48 -10.93
CA PHE A 16 17.47 23.05 -10.36
C PHE A 16 16.71 21.92 -11.07
N CYS A 17 17.23 21.25 -12.12
CA CYS A 17 16.36 20.38 -12.93
C CYS A 17 16.86 18.97 -13.28
N LEU A 18 17.70 18.30 -12.47
CA LEU A 18 18.08 16.92 -12.79
C LEU A 18 17.95 15.95 -11.62
N ALA A 19 16.76 15.90 -11.03
CA ALA A 19 16.31 14.73 -10.30
C ALA A 19 15.03 14.20 -10.96
N GLU A 20 15.12 13.79 -12.23
CA GLU A 20 14.11 12.89 -12.79
C GLU A 20 14.26 11.55 -12.08
N LYS A 21 13.31 11.26 -11.19
CA LYS A 21 13.20 9.94 -10.57
C LYS A 21 12.68 9.00 -11.65
N GLU A 22 13.54 8.15 -12.21
CA GLU A 22 13.11 7.20 -13.24
C GLU A 22 12.03 6.26 -12.67
N HIS A 23 10.85 6.30 -13.28
CA HIS A 23 9.75 5.41 -12.94
C HIS A 23 9.81 4.16 -13.84
N GLY A 24 10.61 3.17 -13.45
CA GLY A 24 10.69 1.87 -14.11
C GLY A 24 9.57 0.91 -13.67
N ILE A 25 9.19 -0.02 -14.55
CA ILE A 25 8.33 -1.15 -14.19
C ILE A 25 9.16 -2.11 -13.31
N VAL A 26 8.64 -2.40 -12.11
CA VAL A 26 9.26 -3.35 -11.17
C VAL A 26 8.38 -4.56 -10.97
N TYR A 27 8.98 -5.67 -10.52
CA TYR A 27 8.29 -6.91 -10.20
C TYR A 27 8.51 -7.25 -8.72
N PRO A 28 7.64 -6.75 -7.82
CA PRO A 28 7.80 -6.95 -6.40
C PRO A 28 7.76 -8.44 -6.04
N ARG A 29 8.59 -8.84 -5.07
CA ARG A 29 8.65 -10.20 -4.55
C ARG A 29 8.38 -10.21 -3.06
N MET A 30 7.42 -11.04 -2.66
CA MET A 30 7.15 -11.31 -1.25
C MET A 30 8.05 -12.45 -0.77
N LEU A 31 8.77 -12.19 0.31
CA LEU A 31 9.69 -13.11 0.96
C LEU A 31 9.16 -13.39 2.37
N GLU A 32 9.27 -14.63 2.82
CA GLU A 32 8.85 -15.05 4.15
C GLU A 32 10.02 -15.77 4.82
N SER A 33 10.31 -15.37 6.06
CA SER A 33 11.36 -15.97 6.85
C SER A 33 11.06 -17.43 7.13
N ARG A 34 12.11 -18.26 7.14
CA ARG A 34 12.01 -19.68 7.55
C ARG A 34 12.05 -19.86 9.08
N THR A 35 12.24 -18.77 9.82
CA THR A 35 12.24 -18.75 11.28
C THR A 35 10.81 -18.82 11.82
N ALA A 36 10.65 -19.35 13.04
CA ALA A 36 9.35 -19.46 13.71
C ALA A 36 8.59 -18.12 13.85
N THR A 37 9.28 -16.99 13.75
CA THR A 37 8.69 -15.63 13.81
C THR A 37 7.87 -15.27 12.57
N GLY A 38 8.07 -15.96 11.43
CA GLY A 38 7.25 -15.76 10.23
C GLY A 38 7.32 -14.35 9.64
N GLU A 39 8.43 -13.64 9.84
CA GLU A 39 8.63 -12.28 9.33
C GLU A 39 8.43 -12.24 7.80
N LYS A 40 7.66 -11.27 7.33
CA LYS A 40 7.40 -11.05 5.91
C LYS A 40 8.15 -9.83 5.43
N MET A 41 8.73 -9.92 4.24
CA MET A 41 9.40 -8.82 3.58
C MET A 41 8.84 -8.68 2.17
N LEU A 42 8.70 -7.44 1.70
CA LEU A 42 8.32 -7.14 0.33
C LEU A 42 9.45 -6.38 -0.33
N LYS A 43 10.20 -7.08 -1.19
CA LYS A 43 11.23 -6.45 -2.02
C LYS A 43 10.56 -5.84 -3.24
N ILE A 44 10.59 -4.52 -3.36
CA ILE A 44 10.00 -3.80 -4.50
C ILE A 44 11.04 -3.69 -5.61
N ASN A 45 12.25 -3.25 -5.27
CA ASN A 45 13.43 -3.23 -6.13
C ASN A 45 14.70 -3.45 -5.27
N ASP A 46 15.89 -3.23 -5.82
CA ASP A 46 17.15 -3.44 -5.10
C ASP A 46 17.39 -2.43 -3.97
N ASP A 47 16.83 -1.23 -4.08
CA ASP A 47 17.04 -0.13 -3.12
C ASP A 47 15.90 0.00 -2.09
N LEU A 48 14.74 -0.59 -2.35
CA LEU A 48 13.53 -0.49 -1.54
C LEU A 48 12.99 -1.88 -1.19
N THR A 49 13.14 -2.21 0.09
CA THR A 49 12.57 -3.41 0.70
C THR A 49 11.77 -3.00 1.93
N LEU A 50 10.53 -3.48 2.01
CA LEU A 50 9.65 -3.25 3.14
C LEU A 50 9.71 -4.42 4.11
N THR A 51 9.83 -4.13 5.40
CA THR A 51 9.74 -5.11 6.48
C THR A 51 8.34 -5.05 7.06
N LEU A 52 7.57 -6.13 6.89
CA LEU A 52 6.14 -6.13 7.14
C LEU A 52 5.81 -6.71 8.50
N GLN A 53 5.12 -5.90 9.31
CA GLN A 53 4.55 -6.30 10.60
C GLN A 53 3.04 -6.47 10.48
N LYS A 54 2.47 -7.37 11.29
CA LYS A 54 1.01 -7.56 11.33
C LYS A 54 0.36 -6.25 11.81
N SER A 55 -0.60 -5.73 11.05
CA SER A 55 -1.35 -4.54 11.49
C SER A 55 -2.33 -4.91 12.58
N LYS A 56 -2.40 -4.04 13.60
CA LYS A 56 -3.41 -4.06 14.66
C LYS A 56 -3.87 -2.63 14.91
N VAL A 57 -5.06 -2.30 14.45
CA VAL A 57 -5.65 -0.95 14.38
C VAL A 57 -7.04 -0.93 15.00
N PHE A 58 -7.82 -2.00 14.82
CA PHE A 58 -9.17 -2.12 15.35
C PHE A 58 -9.16 -2.69 16.78
N THR A 59 -10.21 -2.35 17.53
CA THR A 59 -10.55 -3.05 18.78
C THR A 59 -11.12 -4.44 18.46
N ASP A 60 -11.08 -5.38 19.40
CA ASP A 60 -11.41 -6.81 19.21
C ASP A 60 -12.60 -7.09 18.26
N SER A 61 -13.66 -6.28 18.31
CA SER A 61 -14.73 -6.29 17.31
C SER A 61 -15.32 -4.91 17.06
N PHE A 62 -15.81 -4.66 15.84
CA PHE A 62 -16.45 -3.41 15.45
C PHE A 62 -17.69 -3.65 14.59
N LEU A 63 -18.60 -2.68 14.61
CA LEU A 63 -19.80 -2.67 13.77
C LEU A 63 -19.47 -2.04 12.41
N PHE A 64 -19.78 -2.75 11.33
CA PHE A 64 -19.68 -2.26 9.96
C PHE A 64 -21.09 -2.18 9.36
N SER A 65 -21.59 -0.94 9.23
CA SER A 65 -22.90 -0.67 8.62
C SER A 65 -22.74 -0.34 7.14
N THR A 66 -23.50 -0.99 6.29
CA THR A 66 -23.59 -0.68 4.86
C THR A 66 -25.06 -0.66 4.43
N THR A 67 -25.35 -0.06 3.28
CA THR A 67 -26.70 -0.09 2.70
C THR A 67 -26.70 -1.00 1.50
N LYS A 68 -27.62 -1.96 1.48
CA LYS A 68 -27.87 -2.82 0.31
C LYS A 68 -29.35 -2.76 -0.01
N ASP A 69 -29.67 -2.47 -1.27
CA ASP A 69 -31.06 -2.39 -1.74
C ASP A 69 -31.91 -1.41 -0.90
N ASN A 70 -31.34 -0.25 -0.54
CA ASN A 70 -31.91 0.77 0.34
C ASN A 70 -32.18 0.37 1.81
N GLU A 71 -31.84 -0.85 2.20
CA GLU A 71 -31.92 -1.30 3.59
C GLU A 71 -30.54 -1.21 4.28
N PRO A 72 -30.46 -0.62 5.49
CA PRO A 72 -29.23 -0.66 6.28
C PRO A 72 -28.99 -2.08 6.79
N ILE A 73 -27.76 -2.56 6.61
CA ILE A 73 -27.30 -3.87 7.08
C ILE A 73 -26.07 -3.64 7.94
N ASP A 74 -26.14 -4.15 9.17
CA ASP A 74 -25.06 -4.09 10.14
C ASP A 74 -24.33 -5.44 10.24
N TYR A 75 -23.00 -5.40 10.16
CA TYR A 75 -22.13 -6.55 10.31
C TYR A 75 -21.28 -6.40 11.55
N TYR A 76 -21.31 -7.37 12.45
CA TYR A 76 -20.32 -7.48 13.51
C TYR A 76 -19.06 -8.13 12.95
N VAL A 77 -17.96 -7.38 12.91
CA VAL A 77 -16.69 -7.82 12.32
C VAL A 77 -15.64 -7.92 13.42
N ARG A 78 -14.93 -9.05 13.45
CA ARG A 78 -13.78 -9.23 14.35
C ARG A 78 -12.54 -8.55 13.77
N ALA A 79 -11.77 -7.88 14.61
CA ALA A 79 -10.52 -7.24 14.20
C ALA A 79 -9.56 -8.25 13.60
N GLU A 80 -9.40 -9.41 14.25
CA GLU A 80 -8.48 -10.45 13.79
C GLU A 80 -8.75 -10.87 12.34
N ASP A 81 -10.03 -10.98 11.95
CA ASP A 81 -10.44 -11.37 10.61
C ASP A 81 -10.21 -10.24 9.59
N ALA A 82 -10.52 -9.00 9.97
CA ALA A 82 -10.32 -7.83 9.12
C ALA A 82 -8.83 -7.55 8.87
N GLU A 83 -7.99 -7.78 9.89
CA GLU A 83 -6.56 -7.45 9.87
C GLU A 83 -5.69 -8.60 9.41
N ARG A 84 -6.22 -9.84 9.33
CA ARG A 84 -5.48 -11.06 8.98
C ARG A 84 -4.59 -10.94 7.75
N ASP A 85 -5.01 -10.16 6.77
CA ASP A 85 -4.33 -10.00 5.49
C ASP A 85 -3.69 -8.61 5.31
N ILE A 86 -3.70 -7.77 6.35
CA ILE A 86 -3.15 -6.42 6.38
C ILE A 86 -1.81 -6.40 7.14
N TYR A 87 -0.82 -5.74 6.54
CA TYR A 87 0.51 -5.56 7.10
C TYR A 87 0.95 -4.10 6.96
N HIS A 88 1.83 -3.64 7.85
CA HIS A 88 2.43 -2.31 7.77
C HIS A 88 3.94 -2.37 7.98
N ASP A 89 4.65 -1.41 7.38
CA ASP A 89 6.05 -1.13 7.64
C ASP A 89 6.14 0.22 8.34
N PRO A 90 6.51 0.28 9.63
CA PRO A 90 6.61 1.53 10.37
C PRO A 90 7.78 2.41 9.88
N THR A 91 8.84 1.80 9.32
CA THR A 91 10.03 2.51 8.84
C THR A 91 9.72 3.33 7.61
N HIS A 92 8.96 2.73 6.69
CA HIS A 92 8.59 3.36 5.42
C HIS A 92 7.18 3.96 5.41
N MET A 93 6.46 3.89 6.54
CA MET A 93 5.06 4.34 6.69
C MET A 93 4.16 3.78 5.58
N ALA A 94 4.37 2.52 5.22
CA ALA A 94 3.68 1.85 4.12
C ALA A 94 2.74 0.76 4.64
N SER A 95 1.62 0.53 3.94
CA SER A 95 0.68 -0.56 4.26
C SER A 95 0.44 -1.45 3.05
N VAL A 96 0.39 -2.76 3.28
CA VAL A 96 0.20 -3.77 2.22
C VAL A 96 -0.92 -4.74 2.62
N LYS A 97 -1.88 -4.94 1.72
CA LYS A 97 -2.89 -6.00 1.83
C LYS A 97 -2.51 -7.16 0.92
N SER A 98 -2.25 -8.33 1.49
CA SER A 98 -1.90 -9.53 0.72
C SER A 98 -3.12 -10.41 0.52
N HIS A 99 -3.56 -10.59 -0.72
CA HIS A 99 -4.59 -11.58 -1.03
C HIS A 99 -3.95 -12.82 -1.67
N ARG A 100 -3.95 -13.94 -0.95
CA ARG A 100 -3.50 -15.22 -1.49
C ARG A 100 -4.61 -15.77 -2.39
N ARG A 101 -4.35 -15.86 -3.70
CA ARG A 101 -5.25 -16.58 -4.62
C ARG A 101 -5.16 -18.08 -4.33
N GLY A 102 -5.94 -18.55 -3.35
CA GLY A 102 -6.28 -19.95 -3.21
C GLY A 102 -7.43 -20.24 -4.16
N TRP A 103 -7.19 -21.06 -5.19
CA TRP A 103 -8.28 -21.62 -5.98
C TRP A 103 -9.04 -22.61 -5.09
N SER A 104 -10.10 -22.15 -4.43
CA SER A 104 -11.04 -22.99 -3.69
C SER A 104 -12.24 -23.26 -4.60
N GLY A 105 -12.16 -24.35 -5.36
CA GLY A 105 -13.25 -24.82 -6.20
C GLY A 105 -14.27 -25.61 -5.40
N SER A 106 -15.08 -24.96 -4.56
CA SER A 106 -16.38 -25.47 -4.11
C SER A 106 -17.12 -24.39 -3.32
N GLY A 107 -17.90 -23.56 -4.00
CA GLY A 107 -18.79 -22.62 -3.31
C GLY A 107 -19.51 -21.72 -4.30
N ARG A 108 -20.81 -21.97 -4.48
CA ARG A 108 -21.71 -21.13 -5.25
C ARG A 108 -21.97 -19.84 -4.47
N HIS A 109 -20.99 -18.93 -4.49
CA HIS A 109 -21.16 -17.56 -4.01
C HIS A 109 -20.90 -16.66 -5.22
N SER A 110 -21.96 -16.02 -5.68
CA SER A 110 -21.93 -15.04 -6.76
C SER A 110 -21.11 -13.83 -6.28
N TRP A 111 -19.83 -13.81 -6.63
CA TRP A 111 -19.01 -12.61 -6.54
C TRP A 111 -19.28 -11.80 -7.81
N THR A 112 -20.03 -10.70 -7.69
CA THR A 112 -20.09 -9.72 -8.75
C THR A 112 -18.69 -9.16 -8.96
N LYS A 113 -18.17 -9.38 -10.17
CA LYS A 113 -16.85 -8.99 -10.61
C LYS A 113 -16.73 -7.46 -10.49
N ALA A 114 -15.89 -6.97 -9.57
CA ALA A 114 -15.45 -5.59 -9.60
C ALA A 114 -14.71 -5.36 -10.94
N PRO A 115 -15.07 -4.34 -11.74
CA PRO A 115 -14.41 -4.09 -13.01
C PRO A 115 -12.99 -3.57 -12.75
N SER A 116 -12.04 -4.20 -13.43
CA SER A 116 -10.63 -3.79 -13.54
C SER A 116 -9.82 -3.81 -12.24
N SER A 117 -8.96 -4.82 -12.13
CA SER A 117 -7.80 -4.85 -11.26
C SER A 117 -6.88 -3.65 -11.57
N THR A 118 -7.19 -2.51 -10.97
CA THR A 118 -6.28 -1.37 -10.86
C THR A 118 -5.91 -1.29 -9.38
N LEU A 119 -4.68 -1.64 -9.05
CA LEU A 119 -4.13 -1.39 -7.71
C LEU A 119 -4.02 0.13 -7.53
N THR A 120 -5.06 0.76 -6.98
CA THR A 120 -5.00 2.16 -6.57
C THR A 120 -4.43 2.23 -5.16
N CYS A 121 -3.16 2.63 -5.05
CA CYS A 121 -2.62 3.15 -3.80
C CYS A 121 -3.14 4.57 -3.60
N SER A 122 -4.13 4.76 -2.73
CA SER A 122 -4.51 6.09 -2.25
C SER A 122 -3.70 6.39 -0.99
N CYS A 123 -2.69 7.24 -1.14
CA CYS A 123 -1.94 7.77 -0.01
C CYS A 123 -2.66 9.04 0.48
N THR A 124 -3.42 8.93 1.57
CA THR A 124 -3.98 10.11 2.23
C THR A 124 -2.86 10.77 3.01
N LYS A 125 -2.34 11.88 2.50
CA LYS A 125 -1.40 12.72 3.22
C LYS A 125 -2.20 13.48 4.29
N GLN A 126 -1.81 13.30 5.54
CA GLN A 126 -2.29 14.13 6.65
C GLN A 126 -1.52 15.46 6.67
#